data_AF-A0A1D5RMJ9-F1
#
_entry.id   AF-A0A1D5RMJ9-F1
#
_cell.length_a   1.000
_cell.length_b   1.000
_cell.length_c   1.000
_cell.angle_alpha   90.00
_cell.angle_beta   90.00
_cell.angle_gamma   90.00
#
_symmetry.space_group_name_H-M   'P 1'
#
loop_
_entity.id
_entity.type
_entity.pdbx_description
1 polymer ?
#
loop_
_entity_poly.entity_id
_entity_poly.type
_entity_poly.pdbx_seq_one_letter_code
_entity_poly.pdbx_strand_id
1 'polypeptide(L)'
;MKRVRTEQVQVAVSCYLKRRQYVDSEGPLKQGLRLSQTPEEMAANLTDSDSQYSREVMPLLYPLFVYLHLNLVQSGPKSTVESFYSRFHGMFLQNASQKDVIEQLQTTQTIQDILSNFQLRAFLDNKYVVRLQEDSYNYLIRYLQSDNNTALCKVLAVHIHLDVQPAKRTDYQLYASGGSSRTENSSLEPPE
;
A
#
# COMPACT_ATOMS: atom_id res chain seq x y z
N MET A 1 -14.32 9.10 -11.41
CA MET A 1 -12.84 8.93 -11.49
C MET A 1 -12.20 8.32 -10.25
N LYS A 2 -12.68 8.54 -9.01
CA LYS A 2 -12.11 7.90 -7.80
C LYS A 2 -12.22 6.36 -7.77
N ARG A 3 -13.37 5.79 -8.16
CA ARG A 3 -13.58 4.31 -8.22
C ARG A 3 -12.58 3.57 -9.11
N VAL A 4 -12.38 4.06 -10.34
CA VAL A 4 -11.50 3.45 -11.36
C VAL A 4 -10.05 3.31 -10.89
N ARG A 5 -9.59 4.18 -9.97
CA ARG A 5 -8.19 4.19 -9.50
C ARG A 5 -7.97 3.20 -8.37
N THR A 6 -8.88 3.09 -7.40
CA THR A 6 -8.84 2.00 -6.41
C THR A 6 -8.92 0.63 -7.09
N GLU A 7 -9.70 0.53 -8.17
CA GLU A 7 -9.76 -0.67 -9.02
C GLU A 7 -8.41 -1.01 -9.63
N GLN A 8 -7.57 -0.05 -10.04
CA GLN A 8 -6.25 -0.35 -10.61
C GLN A 8 -5.27 -0.97 -9.60
N VAL A 9 -5.31 -0.59 -8.31
CA VAL A 9 -4.51 -1.28 -7.27
C VAL A 9 -5.02 -2.69 -7.12
N GLN A 10 -6.34 -2.82 -6.99
CA GLN A 10 -6.98 -4.11 -6.80
C GLN A 10 -6.72 -5.00 -8.01
N VAL A 11 -6.69 -4.46 -9.22
CA VAL A 11 -6.32 -5.15 -10.46
C VAL A 11 -4.83 -5.47 -10.47
N ALA A 12 -3.93 -4.56 -10.12
CA ALA A 12 -2.49 -4.83 -10.08
C ALA A 12 -2.16 -5.91 -9.04
N VAL A 13 -2.72 -5.81 -7.84
CA VAL A 13 -2.63 -6.81 -6.77
C VAL A 13 -3.27 -8.13 -7.22
N SER A 14 -4.47 -8.10 -7.79
CA SER A 14 -5.13 -9.31 -8.31
C SER A 14 -4.33 -9.96 -9.43
N CYS A 15 -3.76 -9.18 -10.35
CA CYS A 15 -2.90 -9.66 -11.43
C CYS A 15 -1.61 -10.26 -10.88
N TYR A 16 -0.99 -9.61 -9.89
CA TYR A 16 0.18 -10.12 -9.19
C TYR A 16 -0.14 -11.48 -8.52
N LEU A 17 -1.25 -11.56 -7.78
CA LEU A 17 -1.69 -12.79 -7.10
C LEU A 17 -2.09 -13.90 -8.09
N LYS A 18 -2.75 -13.56 -9.20
CA LYS A 18 -3.11 -14.49 -10.29
C LYS A 18 -1.88 -15.05 -11.00
N ARG A 19 -0.88 -14.20 -11.33
CA ARG A 19 0.38 -14.66 -11.96
C ARG A 19 1.16 -15.63 -11.07
N ARG A 20 1.04 -15.51 -9.74
CA ARG A 20 1.75 -16.35 -8.77
C ARG A 20 0.91 -17.49 -8.18
N GLN A 21 -0.18 -17.90 -8.84
CA GLN A 21 -1.04 -19.04 -8.48
C GLN A 21 -1.53 -19.01 -7.02
N TYR A 22 -2.20 -17.94 -6.59
CA TYR A 22 -3.06 -18.06 -5.41
C TYR A 22 -4.36 -18.77 -5.80
N VAL A 23 -4.35 -20.11 -5.68
CA VAL A 23 -5.56 -20.92 -5.64
C VAL A 23 -6.30 -20.53 -4.36
N ASP A 24 -7.54 -20.12 -4.56
CA ASP A 24 -8.52 -19.76 -3.53
C ASP A 24 -8.44 -20.75 -2.36
N SER A 25 -7.87 -20.30 -1.24
CA SER A 25 -7.80 -21.09 -0.02
C SER A 25 -8.00 -20.14 1.17
N GLU A 26 -9.25 -20.09 1.61
CA GLU A 26 -9.71 -19.78 2.97
C GLU A 26 -9.12 -20.80 3.97
N GLY A 27 -7.79 -20.92 3.99
CA GLY A 27 -7.04 -21.86 4.83
C GLY A 27 -5.97 -21.12 5.63
N PRO A 28 -5.59 -21.61 6.83
CA PRO A 28 -4.49 -21.04 7.59
C PRO A 28 -3.24 -21.01 6.70
N LEU A 29 -2.55 -19.87 6.65
CA LEU A 29 -1.37 -19.61 5.81
C LEU A 29 -0.32 -20.72 5.99
N LYS A 30 -0.41 -21.78 5.19
CA LYS A 30 0.57 -22.88 5.23
C LYS A 30 1.85 -22.43 4.54
N GLN A 31 2.88 -22.25 5.38
CA GLN A 31 4.22 -22.79 5.18
C GLN A 31 4.79 -22.63 3.76
N GLY A 32 4.77 -21.40 3.26
CA GLY A 32 5.36 -21.02 1.97
C GLY A 32 5.72 -19.54 1.86
N LEU A 33 5.58 -18.77 2.95
CA LEU A 33 6.16 -17.44 3.04
C LEU A 33 7.68 -17.62 3.13
N ARG A 34 8.35 -17.70 1.97
CA ARG A 34 9.77 -17.39 1.93
C ARG A 34 9.85 -15.91 2.28
N LEU A 35 10.12 -15.61 3.56
CA LEU A 35 10.33 -14.27 4.13
C LEU A 35 11.53 -13.54 3.51
N SER A 36 12.03 -13.95 2.35
CA SER A 36 12.91 -13.13 1.52
C SER A 36 12.06 -11.96 1.02
N GLN A 37 12.47 -10.72 1.26
CA GLN A 37 11.72 -9.48 1.01
C GLN A 37 10.63 -9.15 2.05
N THR A 38 11.07 -9.09 3.29
CA THR A 38 10.41 -8.44 4.42
C THR A 38 10.16 -6.93 4.15
N PRO A 39 9.35 -6.26 4.98
CA PRO A 39 9.35 -4.79 5.04
C PRO A 39 10.73 -4.18 5.34
N GLU A 40 11.81 -4.95 5.49
CA GLU A 40 13.18 -4.43 5.55
C GLU A 40 13.67 -4.09 4.16
N GLU A 41 13.42 -4.94 3.17
CA GLU A 41 13.76 -4.60 1.80
C GLU A 41 12.83 -3.49 1.30
N MET A 42 11.59 -3.43 1.78
CA MET A 42 10.72 -2.30 1.53
C MET A 42 11.25 -1.05 2.24
N ALA A 43 11.43 -1.04 3.56
CA ALA A 43 11.96 0.12 4.28
C ALA A 43 13.32 0.54 3.72
N ALA A 44 14.29 -0.37 3.53
CA ALA A 44 15.59 -0.08 2.94
C ALA A 44 15.49 0.44 1.49
N ASN A 45 14.78 -0.22 0.57
CA ASN A 45 14.64 0.31 -0.80
C ASN A 45 13.86 1.63 -0.85
N LEU A 46 12.93 1.85 0.10
CA LEU A 46 12.13 3.06 0.19
C LEU A 46 12.82 4.17 0.99
N THR A 47 13.79 3.91 1.87
CA THR A 47 14.54 4.93 2.63
C THR A 47 15.89 5.25 2.00
N ASP A 48 16.48 4.32 1.23
CA ASP A 48 17.82 4.46 0.63
C ASP A 48 17.82 5.21 -0.71
N SER A 49 16.68 5.80 -1.10
CA SER A 49 16.63 6.71 -2.24
C SER A 49 16.18 8.09 -1.78
N ASP A 50 17.09 9.06 -1.92
CA ASP A 50 16.88 10.52 -1.87
C ASP A 50 15.89 11.02 -2.96
N SER A 51 15.02 10.12 -3.43
CA SER A 51 13.99 10.36 -4.41
C SER A 51 12.76 10.91 -3.72
N GLN A 52 12.10 11.88 -4.34
CA GLN A 52 10.81 12.42 -3.88
C GLN A 52 9.76 11.33 -3.55
N TYR A 53 9.88 10.15 -4.15
CA TYR A 53 8.97 9.02 -4.00
C TYR A 53 9.12 8.29 -2.65
N SER A 54 10.28 8.35 -1.98
CA SER A 54 10.48 7.75 -0.64
C SER A 54 9.62 8.40 0.44
N ARG A 55 9.54 9.73 0.41
CA ARG A 55 8.68 10.53 1.30
C ARG A 55 7.20 10.25 1.07
N GLU A 56 6.83 9.93 -0.15
CA GLU A 56 5.43 9.77 -0.54
C GLU A 56 4.83 8.42 -0.15
N VAL A 57 5.68 7.39 0.01
CA VAL A 57 5.29 6.03 0.43
C VAL A 57 5.48 5.78 1.92
N MET A 58 6.18 6.67 2.65
CA MET A 58 6.29 6.62 4.12
C MET A 58 4.93 6.45 4.85
N PRO A 59 3.82 7.08 4.43
CA PRO A 59 2.53 6.89 5.10
C PRO A 59 2.02 5.45 5.10
N LEU A 60 2.50 4.58 4.20
CA LEU A 60 2.13 3.17 4.14
C LEU A 60 2.89 2.31 5.14
N LEU A 61 4.07 2.73 5.58
CA LEU A 61 4.95 1.90 6.40
C LEU A 61 4.31 1.53 7.74
N TYR A 62 3.65 2.50 8.39
CA TYR A 62 2.97 2.27 9.66
C TYR A 62 1.83 1.24 9.56
N PRO A 63 0.79 1.42 8.72
CA PRO A 63 -0.27 0.44 8.62
C PRO A 63 0.24 -0.91 8.12
N LEU A 64 1.21 -0.95 7.20
CA LEU A 64 1.81 -2.22 6.76
C LEU A 64 2.51 -2.95 7.90
N PHE A 65 3.30 -2.25 8.72
CA PHE A 65 3.95 -2.85 9.88
C PHE A 65 2.93 -3.43 10.86
N VAL A 66 1.88 -2.67 11.21
CA VAL A 66 0.82 -3.13 12.13
C VAL A 66 0.14 -4.37 11.58
N TYR A 67 -0.37 -4.35 10.34
CA TYR A 67 -1.09 -5.48 9.76
C TYR A 67 -0.22 -6.72 9.56
N LEU A 68 1.05 -6.55 9.16
CA LEU A 68 1.98 -7.67 9.04
C LEU A 68 2.28 -8.28 10.41
N HIS A 69 2.48 -7.46 11.45
CA HIS A 69 2.68 -7.96 12.80
C HIS A 69 1.45 -8.75 13.30
N LEU A 70 0.23 -8.19 13.15
CA LEU A 70 -1.00 -8.88 13.52
C LEU A 70 -1.19 -10.19 12.74
N ASN A 71 -0.84 -10.23 11.45
CA ASN A 71 -0.89 -11.44 10.64
C ASN A 71 0.11 -12.51 11.14
N LEU A 72 1.31 -12.10 11.54
CA LEU A 72 2.30 -12.98 12.15
C LEU A 72 1.83 -13.52 13.51
N VAL A 73 1.17 -12.71 14.35
CA VAL A 73 0.58 -13.19 15.62
C VAL A 73 -0.51 -14.25 15.38
N GLN A 74 -1.30 -14.09 14.32
CA GLN A 74 -2.39 -15.00 14.01
C GLN A 74 -1.92 -16.34 13.41
N SER A 75 -0.78 -16.38 12.72
CA SER A 75 -0.41 -17.53 11.87
C SER A 75 1.06 -17.93 11.87
N GLY A 76 1.94 -17.09 12.43
CA GLY A 76 3.38 -17.24 12.37
C GLY A 76 3.99 -17.84 13.65
N PRO A 77 5.25 -18.32 13.59
CA PRO A 77 5.99 -18.71 14.78
C PRO A 77 6.30 -17.50 15.67
N LYS A 78 6.26 -17.69 17.00
CA LYS A 78 6.55 -16.63 17.98
C LYS A 78 7.90 -15.94 17.75
N SER A 79 8.95 -16.70 17.46
CA SER A 79 10.28 -16.16 17.19
C SER A 79 10.31 -15.22 15.97
N THR A 80 9.47 -15.48 14.96
CA THR A 80 9.33 -14.60 13.78
C THR A 80 8.61 -13.31 14.15
N VAL A 81 7.56 -13.38 14.98
CA VAL A 81 6.84 -12.20 15.49
C VAL A 81 7.79 -11.28 16.26
N GLU A 82 8.55 -11.85 17.20
CA GLU A 82 9.51 -11.11 18.05
C GLU A 82 10.64 -10.50 17.24
N SER A 83 11.24 -11.26 16.31
CA SER A 83 12.31 -10.78 15.45
C SER A 83 11.84 -9.64 14.54
N PHE A 84 10.65 -9.78 13.95
CA PHE A 84 10.02 -8.75 13.15
C PHE A 84 9.78 -7.48 13.97
N TYR A 85 9.12 -7.58 15.11
CA TYR A 85 8.86 -6.43 15.98
C TYR A 85 10.16 -5.71 16.35
N SER A 86 11.13 -6.45 16.89
CA SER A 86 12.41 -5.90 17.38
C SER A 86 13.16 -5.12 16.29
N ARG A 87 13.07 -5.57 15.04
CA ARG A 87 13.79 -4.95 13.92
C ARG A 87 13.20 -3.63 13.44
N PHE A 88 11.87 -3.45 13.51
CA PHE A 88 11.20 -2.33 12.85
C PHE A 88 10.52 -1.33 13.78
N HIS A 89 10.09 -1.76 14.97
CA HIS A 89 9.23 -0.94 15.84
C HIS A 89 9.80 0.46 16.09
N GLY A 90 11.13 0.59 16.20
CA GLY A 90 11.83 1.85 16.45
C GLY A 90 11.54 2.96 15.43
N MET A 91 11.18 2.63 14.19
CA MET A 91 10.84 3.61 13.15
C MET A 91 9.57 4.42 13.50
N PHE A 92 8.68 3.85 14.31
CA PHE A 92 7.35 4.40 14.58
C PHE A 92 7.21 5.03 15.96
N LEU A 93 8.22 4.87 16.84
CA LEU A 93 8.19 5.38 18.21
C LEU A 93 8.27 6.91 18.31
N GLN A 94 8.79 7.58 17.28
CA GLN A 94 8.92 9.04 17.27
C GLN A 94 7.58 9.76 17.06
N ASN A 95 6.57 9.07 16.51
CA ASN A 95 5.26 9.66 16.26
C ASN A 95 4.32 9.32 17.42
N ALA A 96 3.94 10.34 18.20
CA ALA A 96 3.07 10.18 19.37
C ALA A 96 1.73 9.48 19.04
N SER A 97 1.16 9.72 17.86
CA SER A 97 -0.09 9.07 17.45
C SER A 97 0.04 7.59 17.11
N GLN A 98 1.25 7.12 16.81
CA GLN A 98 1.55 5.74 16.44
C GLN A 98 2.09 4.96 17.64
N LYS A 99 2.86 5.63 18.50
CA LYS A 99 3.62 5.06 19.61
C LYS A 99 2.79 4.12 20.49
N ASP A 100 1.61 4.54 20.93
CA ASP A 100 0.77 3.74 21.83
C ASP A 100 0.43 2.37 21.23
N VAL A 101 0.08 2.32 19.94
CA VAL A 101 -0.18 1.05 19.23
C VAL A 101 1.08 0.21 19.14
N ILE A 102 2.22 0.84 18.84
CA ILE A 102 3.49 0.13 18.68
C ILE A 102 3.91 -0.52 20.00
N GLU A 103 3.78 0.18 21.12
CA GLU A 103 4.05 -0.38 22.45
C GLU A 103 3.09 -1.51 22.81
N GLN A 104 1.80 -1.41 22.43
CA GLN A 104 0.84 -2.51 22.60
C GLN A 104 1.20 -3.75 21.77
N LEU A 105 1.72 -3.59 20.56
CA LEU A 105 2.15 -4.72 19.72
C LEU A 105 3.29 -5.52 20.37
N GLN A 106 4.14 -4.89 21.21
CA GLN A 106 5.22 -5.60 21.91
C GLN A 106 4.70 -6.75 22.78
N THR A 107 3.57 -6.55 23.45
CA THR A 107 3.00 -7.52 24.39
C THR A 107 1.92 -8.40 23.74
N THR A 108 1.59 -8.17 22.47
CA THR A 108 0.57 -8.91 21.73
C THR A 108 1.16 -10.21 21.18
N GLN A 109 0.87 -11.34 21.84
CA GLN A 109 1.51 -12.63 21.52
C GLN A 109 0.52 -13.68 21.00
N THR A 110 -0.77 -13.44 21.17
CA THR A 110 -1.85 -14.37 20.81
C THR A 110 -3.02 -13.64 20.14
N ILE A 111 -3.88 -14.41 19.48
CA ILE A 111 -5.13 -13.90 18.89
C ILE A 111 -6.04 -13.29 19.98
N GLN A 112 -6.04 -13.86 21.20
CA GLN A 112 -6.85 -13.33 22.30
C GLN A 112 -6.37 -11.95 22.77
N ASP A 113 -5.06 -11.69 22.74
CA ASP A 113 -4.49 -10.37 23.05
C ASP A 113 -4.97 -9.32 22.02
N ILE A 114 -5.07 -9.71 20.75
CA ILE A 114 -5.62 -8.84 19.69
C ILE A 114 -7.10 -8.55 19.95
N LEU A 115 -7.90 -9.59 20.23
CA LEU A 115 -9.36 -9.45 20.36
C LEU A 115 -9.77 -8.70 21.63
N SER A 116 -8.96 -8.77 22.70
CA SER A 116 -9.17 -8.04 23.95
C SER A 116 -8.74 -6.57 23.88
N ASN A 117 -7.86 -6.23 22.93
CA ASN A 117 -7.44 -4.86 22.68
C ASN A 117 -8.37 -4.17 21.67
N PHE A 118 -9.15 -3.18 22.13
CA PHE A 118 -10.12 -2.48 21.29
C PHE A 118 -9.48 -1.80 20.08
N GLN A 119 -8.27 -1.27 20.23
CA GLN A 119 -7.57 -0.50 19.19
C GLN A 119 -7.02 -1.44 18.11
N LEU A 120 -6.37 -2.53 18.50
CA LEU A 120 -5.88 -3.54 17.56
C LEU A 120 -7.04 -4.25 16.84
N ARG A 121 -8.13 -4.52 17.55
CA ARG A 121 -9.35 -5.03 16.93
C ARG A 121 -9.93 -4.05 15.91
N ALA A 122 -9.94 -2.75 16.21
CA ALA A 122 -10.43 -1.75 15.26
C ALA A 122 -9.61 -1.72 13.96
N PHE A 123 -8.31 -2.04 13.98
CA PHE A 123 -7.53 -2.23 12.75
C PHE A 123 -8.05 -3.39 11.91
N LEU A 124 -8.47 -4.50 12.51
CA LEU A 124 -8.99 -5.66 11.76
C LEU A 124 -10.41 -5.43 11.25
N ASP A 125 -11.22 -4.72 12.03
CA ASP A 125 -12.63 -4.45 11.71
C ASP A 125 -12.78 -3.35 10.62
N ASN A 126 -11.75 -2.53 10.38
CA ASN A 126 -11.81 -1.39 9.46
C ASN A 126 -10.67 -1.39 8.45
N LYS A 127 -10.93 -0.83 7.26
CA LYS A 127 -9.85 -0.55 6.30
C LYS A 127 -9.11 0.73 6.68
N TYR A 128 -7.79 0.64 6.77
CA TYR A 128 -6.95 1.81 7.01
C TYR A 128 -6.86 2.67 5.75
N VAL A 129 -7.22 3.94 5.84
CA VAL A 129 -7.19 4.86 4.70
C VAL A 129 -5.83 5.54 4.61
N VAL A 130 -5.14 5.40 3.48
CA VAL A 130 -3.88 6.11 3.20
C VAL A 130 -4.07 7.01 1.99
N ARG A 131 -3.76 8.30 2.18
CA ARG A 131 -3.75 9.28 1.08
C ARG A 131 -2.39 9.29 0.41
N LEU A 132 -2.39 9.15 -0.91
CA LEU A 132 -1.18 9.17 -1.75
C LEU A 132 -1.38 10.13 -2.92
N GLN A 133 -0.30 10.74 -3.42
CA GLN A 133 -0.37 11.46 -4.70
C GLN A 133 -0.35 10.47 -5.87
N GLU A 134 -0.77 10.93 -7.04
CA GLU A 134 -0.84 10.12 -8.26
C GLU A 134 0.51 9.55 -8.67
N ASP A 135 1.59 10.31 -8.51
CA ASP A 135 2.95 9.83 -8.85
C ASP A 135 3.43 8.73 -7.88
N SER A 136 3.17 8.91 -6.59
CA SER A 136 3.46 7.93 -5.53
C SER A 136 2.72 6.62 -5.76
N TYR A 137 1.45 6.74 -6.16
CA TYR A 137 0.59 5.63 -6.50
C TYR A 137 1.17 4.84 -7.67
N ASN A 138 1.56 5.52 -8.75
CA ASN A 138 2.13 4.87 -9.94
C ASN A 138 3.48 4.20 -9.65
N TYR A 139 4.29 4.78 -8.75
CA TYR A 139 5.49 4.14 -8.24
C TYR A 139 5.15 2.86 -7.46
N LEU A 140 4.20 2.93 -6.53
CA LEU A 140 3.75 1.78 -5.74
C LEU A 140 3.28 0.63 -6.62
N ILE A 141 2.48 0.89 -7.66
CA ILE A 141 2.02 -0.17 -8.57
C ILE A 141 3.21 -0.85 -9.27
N ARG A 142 4.19 -0.08 -9.77
CA ARG A 142 5.39 -0.64 -10.40
C ARG A 142 6.22 -1.46 -9.42
N TYR A 143 6.34 -0.97 -8.18
CA TYR A 143 7.01 -1.70 -7.11
C TYR A 143 6.30 -3.01 -6.80
N LEU A 144 4.99 -3.02 -6.59
CA LEU A 144 4.24 -4.25 -6.29
C LEU A 144 4.27 -5.27 -7.44
N GLN A 145 4.39 -4.80 -8.68
CA GLN A 145 4.54 -5.65 -9.85
C GLN A 145 5.95 -6.24 -9.99
N SER A 146 6.95 -5.74 -9.25
CA SER A 146 8.26 -6.36 -9.16
C SER A 146 8.19 -7.68 -8.39
N ASP A 147 9.19 -8.55 -8.57
CA ASP A 147 9.15 -9.90 -8.02
C ASP A 147 9.16 -9.90 -6.48
N ASN A 148 8.29 -10.75 -5.90
CA ASN A 148 8.24 -11.16 -4.49
C ASN A 148 7.51 -10.29 -3.45
N ASN A 149 6.52 -9.49 -3.87
CA ASN A 149 5.69 -8.65 -2.99
C ASN A 149 4.37 -9.30 -2.48
N THR A 150 4.28 -10.63 -2.38
CA THR A 150 2.99 -11.32 -2.14
C THR A 150 2.32 -10.96 -0.81
N ALA A 151 3.10 -10.88 0.28
CA ALA A 151 2.56 -10.53 1.59
C ALA A 151 2.01 -9.09 1.60
N LEU A 152 2.74 -8.15 0.98
CA LEU A 152 2.33 -6.76 0.85
C LEU A 152 1.07 -6.62 0.01
N CYS A 153 1.03 -7.30 -1.14
CA CYS A 153 -0.15 -7.35 -2.00
C CYS A 153 -1.40 -7.81 -1.24
N LYS A 154 -1.29 -8.87 -0.42
CA LYS A 154 -2.40 -9.35 0.40
C LYS A 154 -2.87 -8.31 1.42
N VAL A 155 -1.94 -7.72 2.18
CA VAL A 155 -2.29 -6.69 3.18
C VAL A 155 -2.93 -5.48 2.52
N LEU A 156 -2.37 -5.00 1.41
CA LEU A 156 -2.90 -3.85 0.67
C LEU A 156 -4.30 -4.13 0.11
N ALA A 157 -4.56 -5.33 -0.42
CA ALA A 157 -5.88 -5.66 -0.95
C ALA A 157 -6.96 -5.71 0.15
N VAL A 158 -6.64 -6.34 1.27
CA VAL A 158 -7.62 -6.66 2.32
C VAL A 158 -7.81 -5.47 3.27
N HIS A 159 -6.72 -4.89 3.76
CA HIS A 159 -6.75 -4.02 4.93
C HIS A 159 -6.56 -2.54 4.63
N ILE A 160 -6.11 -2.16 3.42
CA ILE A 160 -5.76 -0.77 3.12
C ILE A 160 -6.64 -0.21 2.00
N HIS A 161 -7.19 0.98 2.24
CA HIS A 161 -7.87 1.78 1.22
C HIS A 161 -6.96 2.93 0.79
N LEU A 162 -6.54 2.92 -0.49
CA LEU A 162 -5.72 3.98 -1.06
C LEU A 162 -6.60 5.11 -1.64
N ASP A 163 -6.53 6.29 -1.04
CA ASP A 163 -7.19 7.52 -1.47
C ASP A 163 -6.24 8.39 -2.30
N VAL A 164 -6.24 8.15 -3.62
CA VAL A 164 -5.30 8.78 -4.56
C VAL A 164 -5.73 10.20 -4.89
N GLN A 165 -4.91 11.18 -4.48
CA GLN A 165 -5.09 12.58 -4.82
C GLN A 165 -4.51 12.87 -6.21
N PRO A 166 -5.21 13.64 -7.06
CA PRO A 166 -4.70 14.03 -8.37
C PRO A 166 -3.41 14.83 -8.21
N ALA A 167 -2.48 14.67 -9.15
CA ALA A 167 -1.28 15.49 -9.19
C ALA A 167 -1.66 16.98 -9.25
N LYS A 168 -0.97 17.82 -8.47
CA LYS A 168 -1.13 19.28 -8.56
C LYS A 168 -0.62 19.70 -9.93
N ARG A 169 -1.53 19.99 -10.86
CA ARG A 169 -1.17 20.61 -12.14
C ARG A 169 -0.73 22.04 -11.86
N THR A 170 0.54 22.35 -12.12
CA THR A 170 1.01 23.72 -12.18
C THR A 170 0.26 24.43 -13.32
N ASP A 171 -0.14 25.68 -13.11
CA ASP A 171 -1.07 26.44 -13.96
C ASP A 171 -0.66 26.48 -15.46
N TYR A 172 0.63 26.31 -15.74
CA TYR A 172 1.19 26.16 -17.09
C TYR A 172 0.63 24.95 -17.87
N GLN A 173 0.21 23.87 -17.21
CA GLN A 173 -0.34 22.67 -17.86
C GLN A 173 -1.79 22.84 -18.33
N LEU A 174 -2.50 23.87 -17.85
CA LEU A 174 -3.86 24.19 -18.30
C LEU A 174 -3.86 24.83 -19.70
N TYR A 175 -2.78 25.55 -20.06
CA TYR A 175 -2.63 26.13 -21.40
C TYR A 175 -2.25 25.09 -22.47
N ALA A 176 -1.47 24.07 -22.11
CA ALA A 176 -1.01 23.05 -23.07
C ALA A 176 -2.12 22.08 -23.54
N SER A 177 -3.24 21.98 -22.81
CA SER A 177 -4.35 21.06 -23.14
C SER A 177 -5.45 21.68 -24.02
N GLY A 178 -5.32 22.96 -24.39
CA GLY A 178 -6.29 23.67 -25.24
C GLY A 178 -5.94 23.63 -26.72
N GLY A 179 -5.97 22.45 -27.37
CA GLY A 179 -5.54 22.38 -28.77
C GLY A 179 -5.89 21.09 -29.52
N SER A 180 -7.15 20.66 -29.51
CA SER A 180 -7.72 19.84 -30.60
C SER A 180 -9.24 19.71 -30.47
N SER A 181 -9.95 20.73 -30.93
CA SER A 181 -11.32 20.57 -31.43
C SER A 181 -11.54 21.58 -32.55
N ARG A 182 -11.24 21.19 -33.79
CA ARG A 182 -11.82 21.81 -34.99
C ARG A 182 -12.18 20.70 -35.98
N THR A 183 -13.39 20.19 -35.81
CA THR A 183 -14.12 19.44 -36.81
C THR A 183 -15.04 20.42 -37.56
N GLU A 184 -14.92 20.38 -38.90
CA GLU A 184 -15.91 20.67 -39.96
C GLU A 184 -16.47 22.08 -40.28
N ASN A 185 -16.51 22.28 -41.61
CA ASN A 185 -17.42 23.06 -42.47
C ASN A 185 -17.36 24.60 -42.49
N SER A 186 -16.91 25.15 -43.64
CA SER A 186 -17.86 25.69 -44.63
C SER A 186 -17.16 26.13 -45.94
N SER A 187 -17.81 25.70 -47.02
CA SER A 187 -17.67 26.04 -48.44
C SER A 187 -17.50 27.53 -48.73
N LEU A 188 -16.59 27.90 -49.64
CA LEU A 188 -16.57 29.20 -50.33
C LEU A 188 -16.05 29.00 -51.76
N GLU A 189 -16.93 29.24 -52.75
CA GLU A 189 -16.66 29.27 -54.19
C GLU A 189 -15.75 30.45 -54.61
N PRO A 190 -15.09 30.39 -55.79
CA PRO A 190 -14.30 31.49 -56.33
C PRO A 190 -15.15 32.42 -57.24
N PRO A 191 -14.85 33.73 -57.30
CA PRO A 191 -15.51 34.64 -58.23
C PRO A 191 -14.83 34.63 -59.62
N GLU A 192 -15.63 35.00 -60.62
CA GLU A 192 -15.31 35.13 -62.05
C GLU A 192 -14.12 36.06 -62.38
#